data_AF-A0A947FZL8-F1
#
_entry.id   AF-A0A947FZL8-F1
#
_cell.length_a   1.000
_cell.length_b   1.000
_cell.length_c   1.000
_cell.angle_alpha   90.00
_cell.angle_beta   90.00
_cell.angle_gamma   90.00
#
_symmetry.space_group_name_H-M   'P 1'
#
loop_
_entity.id
_entity.type
_entity.pdbx_description
1 polymer ?
#
loop_
_entity_poly.entity_id
_entity_poly.type
_entity_poly.pdbx_seq_one_letter_code
_entity_poly.pdbx_strand_id
1 'polypeptide(L)' 'ERTLRKNVMKVVAVGPTCENIKKGDTVMIHPTTEGLVIDVEGQDYVMVNEFQICGKFLA' A
#
# COMPACT_ATOMS: atom_id res chain seq x y z
N GLU A 1 2.88 20.01 7.19
CA GLU A 1 2.71 19.04 6.10
C GLU A 1 3.10 17.63 6.58
N ARG A 2 2.20 16.66 6.49
CA ARG A 2 2.49 15.25 6.79
C ARG A 2 2.51 14.48 5.47
N THR A 3 3.53 14.73 4.64
CA THR A 3 3.89 13.81 3.57
C THR A 3 4.14 12.43 4.20
N LEU A 4 3.64 11.36 3.58
CA LEU A 4 3.93 9.98 3.98
C LEU A 4 5.45 9.84 4.15
N ARG A 5 5.93 9.86 5.40
CA ARG A 5 7.38 9.80 5.71
C ARG A 5 8.04 8.53 5.18
N LYS A 6 7.24 7.52 4.83
CA LYS A 6 7.64 6.28 4.16
C LYS A 6 6.58 5.92 3.13
N ASN A 7 6.94 5.99 1.85
CA ASN A 7 6.12 5.57 0.73
C ASN A 7 6.42 4.13 0.27
N VAL A 8 7.24 3.41 1.03
CA VAL A 8 7.53 1.98 0.86
C VAL A 8 6.87 1.23 2.00
N MET A 9 5.99 0.28 1.67
CA MET A 9 5.15 -0.43 2.64
C MET A 9 5.02 -1.91 2.30
N LYS A 10 4.74 -2.74 3.31
CA LYS A 10 4.48 -4.17 3.13
C LYS A 10 2.98 -4.40 2.92
N VAL A 11 2.64 -5.19 1.90
CA VAL A 11 1.26 -5.55 1.58
C VAL A 11 0.78 -6.62 2.56
N VAL A 12 -0.25 -6.31 3.34
CA VAL A 12 -0.82 -7.22 4.35
C VAL A 12 -2.06 -7.98 3.85
N ALA A 13 -2.75 -7.43 2.85
CA ALA A 13 -3.93 -7.99 2.21
C ALA A 13 -4.04 -7.48 0.77
N VAL A 14 -4.72 -8.23 -0.08
CA VAL A 14 -5.00 -7.86 -1.48
C VAL A 14 -6.46 -8.17 -1.80
N GLY A 15 -7.07 -7.35 -2.66
CA GLY A 15 -8.41 -7.61 -3.16
C GLY A 15 -8.43 -8.80 -4.13
N PRO A 16 -9.60 -9.38 -4.41
CA PRO A 16 -9.74 -10.56 -5.25
C PRO A 16 -9.35 -10.33 -6.72
N THR A 17 -9.32 -9.07 -7.17
CA THR A 17 -9.01 -8.67 -8.54
C THR A 17 -7.62 -8.05 -8.69
N CYS A 18 -6.76 -8.12 -7.67
CA CYS A 18 -5.36 -7.69 -7.80
C CYS A 18 -4.55 -8.77 -8.51
N GLU A 19 -3.93 -8.44 -9.64
CA GLU A 19 -3.22 -9.41 -10.49
C GLU A 19 -1.70 -9.36 -10.30
N ASN A 20 -1.15 -8.19 -9.98
CA ASN A 20 0.28 -7.90 -10.01
C ASN A 20 0.92 -7.90 -8.61
N ILE A 21 0.11 -7.64 -7.59
CA ILE A 21 0.52 -7.48 -6.20
C ILE A 21 -0.05 -8.61 -5.35
N LYS A 22 0.80 -9.16 -4.46
CA LYS A 22 0.44 -10.26 -3.56
C LYS A 22 0.71 -9.89 -2.11
N LYS A 23 -0.02 -10.54 -1.20
CA LYS A 23 0.25 -10.44 0.24
C LYS A 23 1.71 -10.82 0.51
N GLY A 24 2.40 -9.98 1.27
CA GLY A 24 3.82 -10.14 1.60
C GLY A 24 4.76 -9.30 0.73
N ASP A 25 4.33 -8.85 -0.45
CA ASP A 25 5.12 -7.97 -1.31
C ASP A 25 5.48 -6.68 -0.57
N THR A 26 6.67 -6.15 -0.86
CA THR A 26 7.04 -4.79 -0.47
C THR A 26 6.83 -3.90 -1.68
N VAL A 27 6.04 -2.84 -1.54
CA VAL A 27 5.62 -1.97 -2.65
C VAL A 27 6.00 -0.52 -2.39
N MET A 28 6.23 0.22 -3.48
CA MET A 28 6.34 1.67 -3.45
C MET A 28 5.03 2.29 -3.92
N ILE A 29 4.48 3.18 -3.12
CA ILE A 29 3.29 3.97 -3.44
C ILE A 29 3.76 5.38 -3.82
N HIS A 30 3.07 6.02 -4.77
CA HIS A 30 3.38 7.41 -5.08
C HIS A 30 3.13 8.31 -3.84
N PRO A 31 4.03 9.22 -3.45
CA PRO A 31 3.87 10.02 -2.23
C PRO A 31 2.63 10.91 -2.19
N THR A 32 2.06 11.24 -3.35
CA THR A 32 0.84 12.04 -3.50
C THR A 32 -0.42 11.20 -3.71
N THR A 33 -0.33 9.87 -3.64
CA THR A 33 -1.50 9.00 -3.73
C THR A 33 -2.42 9.26 -2.54
N GLU A 34 -3.68 9.57 -2.82
CA GLU A 34 -4.73 9.55 -1.81
C GLU A 34 -5.09 8.09 -1.50
N GLY A 35 -4.67 7.63 -0.32
CA GLY A 35 -5.07 6.35 0.24
C GLY A 35 -6.14 6.53 1.30
N LEU A 36 -7.04 5.56 1.42
CA LEU A 36 -8.00 5.50 2.52
C LEU A 36 -7.30 4.94 3.75
N VAL A 37 -7.17 5.74 4.80
CA VAL A 37 -6.65 5.28 6.10
C VAL A 37 -7.78 4.61 6.87
N ILE A 38 -7.56 3.39 7.33
CA ILE A 38 -8.50 2.61 8.13
C ILE A 38 -7.82 2.15 9.42
N ASP A 39 -8.57 2.11 10.52
CA ASP A 39 -8.17 1.45 11.76
C ASP A 39 -8.74 0.03 11.76
N VAL A 40 -7.88 -0.95 12.02
CA VAL A 40 -8.27 -2.33 12.26
C VAL A 40 -7.58 -2.81 13.53
N GLU A 41 -8.35 -3.09 14.57
CA GLU A 41 -7.84 -3.58 15.87
C GLU A 41 -6.81 -2.64 16.52
N GLY A 42 -6.98 -1.32 16.35
CA GLY A 42 -6.05 -0.31 16.90
C GLY A 42 -4.76 -0.14 16.09
N GLN A 43 -4.70 -0.71 14.88
CA GLN A 43 -3.60 -0.53 13.94
C GLN A 43 -4.08 0.21 12.70
N ASP A 44 -3.41 1.32 12.38
CA ASP A 44 -3.63 2.07 11.15
C ASP A 44 -3.09 1.31 9.94
N TYR A 45 -3.94 1.19 8.91
CA TYR A 45 -3.61 0.70 7.57
C TYR A 45 -3.97 1.74 6.52
N VAL A 46 -3.31 1.66 5.37
CA VAL A 46 -3.66 2.44 4.19
C VAL A 46 -4.12 1.50 3.08
N MET A 47 -5.30 1.77 2.55
CA MET A 47 -5.84 1.10 1.37
C MET A 47 -5.62 1.99 0.15
N VAL A 48 -5.04 1.40 -0.89
CA VAL A 48 -4.78 2.05 -2.18
C VAL A 48 -5.21 1.11 -3.30
N ASN A 49 -5.49 1.68 -4.47
CA ASN A 49 -5.76 0.89 -5.66
C ASN A 49 -4.47 0.34 -6.26
N GLU A 50 -4.54 -0.84 -6.90
CA GLU A 50 -3.35 -1.50 -7.47
C GLU A 50 -2.63 -0.61 -8.50
N PHE A 51 -3.35 0.18 -9.29
CA PHE A 51 -2.77 1.09 -10.28
C PHE A 51 -2.01 2.29 -9.69
N GLN A 52 -2.15 2.55 -8.38
CA GLN A 52 -1.44 3.64 -7.68
C GLN A 52 -0.07 3.19 -7.14
N ILE A 53 0.26 1.90 -7.28
CA ILE A 53 1.53 1.32 -6.88
C ILE A 53 2.54 1.56 -8.00
N CYS A 54 3.64 2.23 -7.68
CA CYS A 54 4.71 2.55 -8.63
C CYS A 54 5.57 1.33 -8.98
N GLY A 55 5.65 0.37 -8.08
CA GLY A 55 6.41 -0.86 -8.29
C GLY A 55 6.50 -1.73 -7.02
N LYS A 56 7.03 -2.94 -7.19
CA LYS A 56 7.30 -3.89 -6.11
C LYS A 56 8.79 -4.19 -6.02
N PHE A 57 9.30 -4.34 -4.81
CA PHE A 57 10.65 -4.78 -4.54
C PHE A 57 10.65 -6.31 -4.56
N LEU A 58 11.46 -6.90 -5.44
CA LEU A 58 11.71 -8.34 -5.44
C LEU A 58 12.63 -8.65 -4.25
N ALA A 59 12.17 -9.53 -3.37
CA ALA A 59 13.00 -10.14 -2.34
C ALA A 59 13.83 -11.28 -2.94
#